data_AF-A0A5N9HQY5-F1
#
_entry.id   AF-A0A5N9HQY5-F1
#
_cell.length_a   1.000
_cell.length_b   1.000
_cell.length_c   1.000
_cell.angle_alpha   90.00
_cell.angle_beta   90.00
_cell.angle_gamma   90.00
#
_symmetry.space_group_name_H-M   'P 1'
#
loop_
_entity.id
_entity.type
_entity.pdbx_description
1 polymer ?
#
loop_
_entity_poly.entity_id
_entity_poly.type
_entity_poly.pdbx_seq_one_letter_code
_entity_poly.pdbx_strand_id
1 'polypeptide(L)'
;MRRYIEGVGEGFINPTPKWTIKRDKPTTANVDCDRGLGIAVIPRIMGLAIEKAKETGIGAISLGNKRHAGMIEFTMLAYLNTKSLK
;
A
#
# COMPACT_ATOMS: atom_id res chain seq x y z
N MET A 1 17.90 8.67 2.88
CA MET A 1 17.23 9.60 1.93
C MET A 1 17.89 9.64 0.56
N ARG A 2 19.22 9.76 0.44
CA ARG A 2 19.94 9.80 -0.85
C ARG A 2 19.51 8.71 -1.85
N ARG A 3 19.44 7.45 -1.41
CA ARG A 3 19.00 6.30 -2.22
C ARG A 3 17.56 6.36 -2.76
N TYR A 4 16.67 7.09 -2.08
CA TYR A 4 15.30 7.31 -2.60
C TYR A 4 15.27 8.37 -3.69
N ILE A 5 16.07 9.43 -3.55
CA ILE A 5 16.19 10.50 -4.54
C ILE A 5 16.83 9.96 -5.81
N GLU A 6 17.92 9.20 -5.67
CA GLU A 6 18.58 8.48 -6.76
C GLU A 6 17.60 7.52 -7.44
N GLY A 7 16.88 6.70 -6.68
CA GLY A 7 15.90 5.76 -7.24
C GLY A 7 14.72 6.44 -7.95
N VAL A 8 14.32 7.65 -7.57
CA VAL A 8 13.33 8.44 -8.33
C VAL A 8 13.97 8.98 -9.61
N GLY A 9 15.19 9.52 -9.53
CA GLY A 9 15.92 10.04 -10.71
C GLY A 9 16.21 8.98 -11.77
N GLU A 10 16.46 7.73 -11.35
CA GLU A 10 16.71 6.58 -12.21
C GLU A 10 15.43 5.89 -12.71
N GLY A 11 14.25 6.36 -12.29
CA GLY A 11 12.96 5.72 -12.63
C GLY A 11 12.74 4.36 -11.95
N PHE A 12 13.58 3.98 -10.99
CA PHE A 12 13.40 2.79 -10.18
C PHE A 12 12.20 2.91 -9.25
N ILE A 13 11.93 4.11 -8.73
CA ILE A 13 10.76 4.46 -7.90
C ILE A 13 9.81 5.32 -8.74
N ASN A 14 8.53 4.96 -8.78
CA ASN A 14 7.51 5.84 -9.33
C ASN A 14 7.02 6.82 -8.25
N PRO A 15 7.21 8.15 -8.41
CA PRO A 15 6.71 9.14 -7.48
C PRO A 15 5.18 9.33 -7.55
N THR A 16 4.55 8.94 -8.66
CA THR A 16 3.09 9.03 -8.89
C THR A 16 2.50 7.64 -9.20
N PRO A 17 2.62 6.68 -8.27
CA PRO A 17 2.24 5.29 -8.52
C PRO A 17 0.74 5.13 -8.75
N LYS A 18 0.39 4.38 -9.80
CA LYS A 18 -0.99 3.95 -10.08
C LYS A 18 -1.14 2.48 -9.77
N TRP A 19 -1.51 2.17 -8.53
CA TRP A 19 -1.68 0.78 -8.10
C TRP A 19 -2.93 0.14 -8.72
N THR A 20 -2.86 -1.17 -8.98
CA THR A 20 -3.95 -1.93 -9.61
C THR A 20 -4.16 -3.28 -8.92
N ILE A 21 -5.41 -3.72 -8.81
CA ILE A 21 -5.72 -5.05 -8.28
C ILE A 21 -5.54 -6.07 -9.41
N LYS A 22 -4.58 -6.99 -9.25
CA LYS A 22 -4.30 -8.06 -10.23
C LYS A 22 -5.19 -9.28 -10.03
N ARG A 23 -5.55 -9.57 -8.78
CA ARG A 23 -6.43 -10.68 -8.42
C ARG A 23 -7.27 -10.29 -7.23
N ASP A 24 -8.57 -10.55 -7.33
CA ASP A 24 -9.53 -10.24 -6.27
C ASP A 24 -10.32 -11.48 -5.86
N LYS A 25 -10.47 -11.67 -4.55
CA LYS A 25 -11.22 -12.74 -3.89
C LYS A 25 -11.90 -12.17 -2.63
N PRO A 26 -12.92 -12.85 -2.08
CA PRO A 26 -13.68 -12.33 -0.95
C PRO A 26 -12.81 -11.94 0.25
N THR A 27 -11.88 -12.82 0.63
CA THR A 27 -10.97 -12.63 1.78
C THR A 27 -9.59 -12.11 1.39
N THR A 28 -9.22 -12.15 0.11
CA THR A 28 -7.84 -11.85 -0.33
C THR A 28 -7.77 -11.01 -1.60
N ALA A 29 -6.72 -10.20 -1.74
CA ALA A 29 -6.39 -9.56 -3.02
C ALA A 29 -4.88 -9.49 -3.26
N ASN A 30 -4.49 -9.42 -4.53
CA ASN A 30 -3.12 -9.16 -4.94
C ASN A 30 -3.07 -7.83 -5.69
N VAL A 31 -2.20 -6.92 -5.24
CA VAL A 31 -2.12 -5.55 -5.75
C VAL A 31 -0.72 -5.28 -6.29
N ASP A 32 -0.65 -4.74 -7.50
CA ASP A 32 0.57 -4.20 -8.09
C ASP A 32 0.70 -2.73 -7.71
N CYS A 33 1.79 -2.37 -7.05
CA CYS A 33 2.04 -1.03 -6.54
C CYS A 33 2.77 -0.10 -7.52
N ASP A 34 3.03 -0.54 -8.76
CA ASP A 34 3.62 0.29 -9.82
C ASP A 34 4.90 1.02 -9.39
N ARG A 35 5.83 0.30 -8.74
CA ARG A 35 7.10 0.83 -8.20
C ARG A 35 6.92 1.98 -7.20
N GLY A 36 5.73 2.14 -6.63
CA GLY A 36 5.46 3.15 -5.63
C GLY A 36 6.18 2.89 -4.31
N LEU A 37 6.45 3.96 -3.57
CA LEU A 37 6.96 3.87 -2.21
C LEU A 37 5.90 3.27 -1.29
N GLY A 38 6.30 2.26 -0.51
CA GLY A 38 5.36 1.56 0.36
C GLY A 38 4.68 2.50 1.37
N ILE A 39 5.39 3.51 1.86
CA ILE A 39 4.83 4.52 2.78
C ILE A 39 3.66 5.31 2.17
N ALA A 40 3.65 5.52 0.85
CA ALA A 40 2.60 6.26 0.16
C ALA A 40 1.45 5.36 -0.33
N VAL A 41 1.78 4.11 -0.70
CA VAL A 41 0.85 3.18 -1.35
C VAL A 41 0.08 2.33 -0.33
N ILE A 42 0.72 1.88 0.75
CA ILE A 42 0.11 1.00 1.76
C ILE A 42 -1.14 1.61 2.42
N PRO A 43 -1.16 2.89 2.86
CA PRO A 43 -2.35 3.50 3.46
C PRO A 43 -3.57 3.45 2.55
N ARG A 44 -3.36 3.67 1.24
CA ARG A 44 -4.44 3.68 0.24
C ARG A 44 -5.03 2.29 0.05
N ILE A 45 -4.21 1.25 0.11
CA ILE A 45 -4.64 -0.15 -0.08
C ILE A 45 -5.21 -0.74 1.21
N MET A 46 -4.81 -0.24 2.38
CA MET A 46 -5.30 -0.77 3.66
C MET A 46 -6.83 -0.67 3.80
N GLY A 47 -7.47 0.32 3.17
CA GLY A 47 -8.93 0.40 3.08
C GLY A 47 -9.56 -0.88 2.51
N LEU A 48 -8.98 -1.44 1.45
CA LEU A 48 -9.43 -2.68 0.83
C LEU A 48 -9.33 -3.88 1.76
N ALA A 49 -8.26 -3.95 2.57
CA ALA A 49 -8.10 -5.01 3.56
C ALA A 49 -9.20 -4.95 4.65
N ILE A 50 -9.48 -3.74 5.14
CA ILE A 50 -10.51 -3.51 6.15
C ILE A 50 -11.91 -3.83 5.61
N GLU A 51 -12.23 -3.41 4.38
CA GLU A 51 -13.52 -3.71 3.75
C GLU A 51 -13.75 -5.21 3.63
N LYS A 52 -12.76 -5.96 3.14
CA LYS A 52 -12.84 -7.43 3.07
C LYS A 52 -12.96 -8.09 4.44
N ALA A 53 -12.23 -7.58 5.43
CA ALA A 53 -12.32 -8.07 6.80
C ALA A 53 -13.71 -7.83 7.41
N LYS A 54 -14.37 -6.72 7.09
CA LYS A 54 -15.75 -6.46 7.56
C LYS A 54 -16.75 -7.44 6.96
N GLU A 55 -16.58 -7.84 5.70
CA GLU A 55 -17.50 -8.75 5.02
C GLU A 55 -17.28 -10.22 5.37
N THR A 56 -16.02 -10.63 5.57
CA THR A 56 -15.64 -12.06 5.64
C THR A 56 -14.95 -12.44 6.95
N GLY A 57 -14.78 -11.50 7.87
CA GLY A 57 -14.05 -11.66 9.13
C GLY A 57 -12.54 -11.49 9.00
N ILE A 58 -11.95 -11.72 7.82
CA ILE A 58 -10.51 -11.57 7.56
C ILE A 58 -10.27 -10.99 6.17
N GLY A 59 -9.40 -9.98 6.07
CA GLY A 59 -8.93 -9.43 4.81
C GLY A 59 -7.41 -9.48 4.72
N ALA A 60 -6.86 -10.22 3.75
CA ALA A 60 -5.42 -10.31 3.52
C ALA A 60 -5.02 -9.82 2.12
N ILE A 61 -4.17 -8.80 2.06
CA ILE A 61 -3.76 -8.18 0.79
C ILE A 61 -2.25 -8.38 0.58
N SER A 62 -1.89 -8.93 -0.58
CA SER A 62 -0.50 -9.04 -1.02
C SER A 62 -0.12 -7.85 -1.89
N LEU A 63 1.05 -7.26 -1.64
CA LEU A 63 1.54 -6.06 -2.34
C LEU A 63 2.79 -6.40 -3.15
N GLY A 64 2.63 -6.53 -4.47
CA GLY A 64 3.70 -6.75 -5.43
C GLY A 64 4.25 -5.45 -6.01
N ASN A 65 5.46 -5.51 -6.58
CA ASN A 65 6.08 -4.40 -7.31
C ASN A 65 6.10 -3.06 -6.54
N LYS A 66 6.25 -3.12 -5.21
CA LYS A 66 6.44 -1.94 -4.36
C LYS A 66 7.92 -1.68 -4.09
N ARG A 67 8.24 -0.46 -3.71
CA ARG A 67 9.56 -0.11 -3.15
C ARG A 67 9.51 -0.10 -1.64
N HIS A 68 10.65 0.21 -1.02
CA HIS A 68 10.80 0.09 0.42
C HIS A 68 9.71 0.90 1.15
N ALA A 69 9.18 0.31 2.21
CA ALA A 69 8.05 0.85 2.96
C ALA A 69 8.48 1.59 4.23
N GLY A 70 9.78 1.61 4.56
CA GLY A 70 10.25 2.10 5.84
C GLY A 70 9.59 1.36 7.00
N MET A 71 9.24 2.09 8.06
CA MET A 71 8.49 1.55 9.19
C MET A 71 7.01 1.38 8.82
N ILE A 72 6.63 0.14 8.55
CA ILE A 72 5.29 -0.23 8.10
C ILE A 72 4.24 0.10 9.17
N GLU A 73 4.56 -0.12 10.44
CA GLU A 73 3.67 0.16 11.58
C GLU A 73 3.21 1.62 11.62
N PHE A 74 4.14 2.58 11.52
CA PHE A 74 3.82 4.01 11.48
C PHE A 74 2.89 4.37 10.33
N THR A 75 3.14 3.78 9.16
CA THR A 75 2.34 3.98 7.96
C THR A 75 0.90 3.48 8.15
N MET A 76 0.73 2.36 8.86
CA MET A 76 -0.59 1.80 9.19
C MET A 76 -1.32 2.59 10.27
N LEU A 77 -0.63 3.01 11.33
CA LEU A 77 -1.17 3.82 12.42
C LEU A 77 -1.64 5.20 11.93
N ALA A 78 -0.85 5.86 11.08
CA ALA A 78 -1.25 7.13 10.48
C ALA A 78 -2.57 7.00 9.70
N TYR A 79 -2.76 5.90 8.96
CA TYR A 79 -4.01 5.65 8.24
C TYR A 79 -5.20 5.43 9.18
N LEU A 80 -5.05 4.59 10.22
CA LEU A 80 -6.12 4.33 11.19
C LEU A 80 -6.55 5.63 11.90
N ASN A 81 -5.60 6.46 12.31
CA ASN A 81 -5.90 7.74 12.96
C ASN A 81 -6.61 8.72 12.02
N THR A 82 -6.27 8.76 10.72
CA THR A 82 -6.97 9.64 9.77
C THR A 82 -8.42 9.24 9.48
N LYS A 83 -8.79 7.95 9.63
CA LYS A 83 -10.19 7.51 9.52
C LYS A 83 -10.96 7.58 10.84
N SER A 84 -10.28 7.55 11.99
CA SER A 84 -10.91 7.73 13.32
C SER A 84 -11.20 9.19 13.65
N LEU A 85 -10.63 10.14 12.89
CA LEU A 85 -10.85 11.58 13.02
C LEU A 85 -11.98 12.12 12.11
N LYS A 86 -12.73 11.23 11.46
CA LYS A 86 -13.99 11.53 10.77
C LYS A 86 -15.11 10.70 11.39
#